data_AF-A0A1Y5PSN3-F1
#
_entry.id   AF-A0A1Y5PSN3-F1
#
_cell.length_a   1.000
_cell.length_b   1.000
_cell.length_c   1.000
_cell.angle_alpha   90.00
_cell.angle_beta   90.00
_cell.angle_gamma   90.00
#
_symmetry.space_group_name_H-M   'P 1'
#
loop_
_entity.id
_entity.type
_entity.pdbx_description
1 polymer ?
#
loop_
_entity_poly.entity_id
_entity_poly.type
_entity_poly.pdbx_seq_one_letter_code
_entity_poly.pdbx_strand_id
1 'polypeptide(L)'
;MGLSLVDIERWEPSAINAVASAADGQGRATRMTADQLGAIVDGIRWDGNAADAARAAMWQTRQELYHHADSYLTVAQAATRAAPQVAAIKEELHEIQDEAAAWGITIDTVSGSVTWYIFAAQSLAEQEMVEAAAKDIAARLVRLKQRADEIDTELADAISDAGLQGLGIGPDFPQSPGFGPRAHRRDNEIAAFREVFGRDPATAADWDTAAALDPHSYDTKNAGVPPHVVVGRIRPVPGQGVVRGNLFIPGDTAWTPSGDNLGDGRGFDPSAGPEESRVSIYVDYESGLVVARQNPSVMNGQAKTGTPDVRVSQNPNGSVLIDYRAADPFSPGGEELAKSSPWNVNGRLVIKPTDAGPIVGGRISDFPAIEIYNDRAGVTTPVAGIIPRNIGPEGPLVGLPFTQQIGPGLMGEFADDALGRYVPAPVAPLPIGTLYPSAELGPIDEHVRVPVGK
;
A
#
# COMPACT_ATOMS: atom_id res chain seq x y z
N MET A 1 -13.19 2.13 19.34
CA MET A 1 -12.63 1.94 20.69
C MET A 1 -12.34 3.35 21.19
N GLY A 2 -12.84 3.76 22.36
CA GLY A 2 -12.60 5.11 22.90
C GLY A 2 -11.23 5.21 23.57
N LEU A 3 -10.71 6.43 23.72
CA LEU A 3 -9.37 6.71 24.27
C LEU A 3 -9.24 6.33 25.76
N SER A 4 -8.09 5.77 26.13
CA SER A 4 -7.72 5.57 27.53
C SER A 4 -7.10 6.84 28.13
N LEU A 5 -6.99 6.94 29.47
CA LEU A 5 -6.31 8.10 30.09
C LEU A 5 -4.81 8.10 29.76
N VAL A 6 -4.22 6.91 29.59
CA VAL A 6 -2.83 6.75 29.11
C VAL A 6 -2.63 7.32 27.71
N ASP A 7 -3.63 7.22 26.83
CA ASP A 7 -3.54 7.80 25.48
C ASP A 7 -3.56 9.32 25.53
N ILE A 8 -4.42 9.89 26.40
CA ILE A 8 -4.52 11.35 26.62
C ILE A 8 -3.23 11.91 27.24
N GLU A 9 -2.61 11.20 28.19
CA GLU A 9 -1.33 11.60 28.80
C GLU A 9 -0.20 11.70 27.77
N ARG A 10 -0.22 10.87 26.72
CA ARG A 10 0.79 10.86 25.65
C ARG A 10 0.63 11.97 24.62
N TRP A 11 -0.48 12.71 24.64
CA TRP A 11 -0.72 13.76 23.65
C TRP A 11 0.26 14.92 23.77
N GLU A 12 0.75 15.42 22.64
CA GLU A 12 1.70 16.54 22.60
C GLU A 12 1.08 17.72 21.84
N PRO A 13 0.51 18.73 22.54
CA PRO A 13 -0.07 19.90 21.89
C PRO A 13 0.93 20.67 21.00
N SER A 14 2.21 20.62 21.36
CA SER A 14 3.30 21.21 20.57
C SER A 14 3.48 20.52 19.22
N ALA A 15 3.29 19.19 19.15
CA ALA A 15 3.35 18.43 17.90
C ALA A 15 2.16 18.76 16.99
N ILE A 16 0.95 18.91 17.55
CA ILE A 16 -0.24 19.32 16.78
C ILE A 16 -0.04 20.71 16.17
N ASN A 17 0.53 21.65 16.93
CA ASN A 17 0.88 22.99 16.41
C ASN A 17 1.94 22.94 15.30
N ALA A 18 2.92 22.04 15.39
CA ALA A 18 3.92 21.86 14.34
C ALA A 18 3.28 21.34 13.04
N VAL A 19 2.37 20.37 13.13
CA VAL A 19 1.59 19.87 11.98
C VAL A 19 0.72 20.97 11.39
N ALA A 20 0.05 21.77 12.22
CA ALA A 20 -0.78 22.88 11.77
C ALA A 20 0.03 23.91 10.96
N SER A 21 1.22 24.29 11.46
CA SER A 21 2.13 25.22 10.79
C SER A 21 2.65 24.66 9.47
N ALA A 22 3.04 23.38 9.44
CA ALA A 22 3.51 22.72 8.23
C ALA A 22 2.42 22.65 7.15
N ALA A 23 1.19 22.28 7.54
CA ALA A 23 0.05 22.23 6.63
C ALA A 23 -0.34 23.61 6.10
N ASP A 24 -0.35 24.66 6.93
CA ASP A 24 -0.61 26.05 6.47
C ASP A 24 0.47 26.52 5.48
N GLY A 25 1.74 26.24 5.78
CA GLY A 25 2.87 26.55 4.91
C GLY A 25 2.74 25.88 3.53
N GLN A 26 2.45 24.58 3.50
CA GLN A 26 2.27 23.83 2.25
C GLN A 26 1.05 24.31 1.47
N GLY A 27 -0.10 24.50 2.13
CA GLY A 27 -1.30 24.99 1.46
C GLY A 27 -1.08 26.34 0.78
N ARG A 28 -0.40 27.29 1.45
CA ARG A 28 -0.07 28.59 0.87
C ARG A 28 0.94 28.50 -0.27
N ALA A 29 1.98 27.69 -0.14
CA ALA A 29 2.98 27.49 -1.18
C ALA A 29 2.37 26.89 -2.46
N THR A 30 1.48 25.91 -2.32
CA THR A 30 0.76 25.29 -3.44
C THR A 30 -0.17 26.29 -4.13
N ARG A 31 -0.89 27.10 -3.35
CA ARG A 31 -1.74 28.17 -3.89
C ARG A 31 -0.93 29.23 -4.65
N MET A 32 0.21 29.66 -4.10
CA MET A 32 1.13 30.58 -4.78
C MET A 32 1.66 30.00 -6.09
N THR A 33 1.96 28.71 -6.12
CA THR A 33 2.39 28.01 -7.34
C THR A 33 1.28 28.01 -8.40
N ALA A 34 0.03 27.78 -8.01
CA ALA A 34 -1.13 27.86 -8.91
C ALA A 34 -1.31 29.26 -9.51
N ASP A 35 -1.13 30.30 -8.67
CA ASP A 35 -1.22 31.69 -9.11
C ASP A 35 -0.09 32.07 -10.08
N GLN A 36 1.15 31.65 -9.79
CA GLN A 36 2.31 31.87 -10.66
C GLN A 36 2.15 31.17 -12.01
N LEU A 37 1.66 29.93 -12.02
CA LEU A 37 1.37 29.20 -13.25
C LEU A 37 0.35 29.95 -14.11
N GLY A 38 -0.68 30.52 -13.49
CA GLY A 38 -1.66 31.39 -14.15
C GLY A 38 -1.02 32.60 -14.81
N ALA A 39 -0.22 33.36 -14.05
CA ALA A 39 0.46 34.55 -14.54
C ALA A 39 1.41 34.25 -15.72
N ILE A 40 2.11 33.10 -15.69
CA ILE A 40 2.98 32.68 -16.79
C ILE A 40 2.17 32.42 -18.06
N VAL A 41 1.08 31.66 -17.96
CA VAL A 41 0.25 31.29 -19.12
C VAL A 41 -0.42 32.52 -19.73
N ASP A 42 -0.91 33.44 -18.91
CA ASP A 42 -1.57 34.67 -19.36
C ASP A 42 -0.57 35.65 -19.99
N GLY A 43 0.72 35.57 -19.62
CA GLY A 43 1.79 36.40 -20.16
C GLY A 43 2.33 35.96 -21.53
N ILE A 44 2.03 34.75 -21.99
CA ILE A 44 2.53 34.21 -23.26
C ILE A 44 1.57 34.56 -24.40
N ARG A 45 2.08 35.28 -25.40
CA ARG A 45 1.33 35.56 -26.64
C ARG A 45 1.46 34.42 -27.63
N TRP A 46 0.48 33.53 -27.62
CA TRP A 46 0.38 32.35 -28.48
C TRP A 46 -1.09 32.07 -28.84
N ASP A 47 -1.41 31.93 -30.13
CA ASP A 47 -2.79 31.85 -30.63
C ASP A 47 -3.05 30.57 -31.45
N GLY A 48 -4.33 30.17 -31.54
CA GLY A 48 -4.81 29.00 -32.30
C GLY A 48 -5.16 27.80 -31.42
N ASN A 49 -5.73 26.75 -32.03
CA ASN A 49 -6.34 25.62 -31.30
C ASN A 49 -5.40 24.92 -30.29
N ALA A 50 -4.10 24.85 -30.58
CA ALA A 50 -3.12 24.28 -29.68
C ALA A 50 -2.89 25.15 -28.42
N ALA A 51 -2.95 26.48 -28.59
CA ALA A 51 -2.85 27.42 -27.49
C ALA A 51 -4.09 27.34 -26.58
N ASP A 52 -5.29 27.18 -27.17
CA ASP A 52 -6.53 27.03 -26.40
C ASP A 52 -6.55 25.72 -25.60
N ALA A 53 -6.09 24.61 -26.20
CA ALA A 53 -5.94 23.33 -25.52
C ALA A 53 -4.94 23.41 -24.35
N ALA A 54 -3.81 24.09 -24.55
CA ALA A 54 -2.81 24.30 -23.49
C ALA A 54 -3.35 25.16 -22.34
N ARG A 55 -4.09 26.25 -22.64
CA ARG A 55 -4.74 27.08 -21.62
C ARG A 55 -5.78 26.30 -20.83
N ALA A 56 -6.59 25.47 -21.49
CA ALA A 56 -7.57 24.62 -20.84
C ALA A 56 -6.90 23.61 -19.89
N ALA A 57 -5.82 22.95 -20.33
CA ALA A 57 -5.05 22.03 -19.50
C ALA A 57 -4.41 22.74 -18.30
N MET A 58 -3.83 23.93 -18.49
CA MET A 58 -3.22 24.69 -17.40
C MET A 58 -4.26 25.26 -16.43
N TRP A 59 -5.44 25.66 -16.92
CA TRP A 59 -6.54 26.05 -16.05
C TRP A 59 -6.97 24.87 -15.18
N GLN A 60 -7.09 23.68 -15.76
CA GLN A 60 -7.31 22.46 -14.98
C GLN A 60 -6.19 22.31 -13.96
N THR A 61 -4.91 22.24 -14.34
CA THR A 61 -3.76 22.15 -13.42
C THR A 61 -3.80 23.10 -12.22
N ARG A 62 -4.29 24.32 -12.43
CA ARG A 62 -4.47 25.29 -11.34
C ARG A 62 -5.59 24.90 -10.36
N GLN A 63 -6.69 24.32 -10.82
CA GLN A 63 -7.83 23.96 -9.96
C GLN A 63 -7.52 22.87 -8.92
N GLU A 64 -6.73 21.83 -9.21
CA GLU A 64 -6.29 20.82 -8.22
C GLU A 64 -5.17 21.38 -7.37
N LEU A 65 -4.32 22.28 -7.88
CA LEU A 65 -3.38 22.96 -6.98
C LEU A 65 -4.17 23.79 -5.95
N TYR A 66 -5.27 24.44 -6.36
CA TYR A 66 -6.19 25.07 -5.41
C TYR A 66 -6.88 24.04 -4.50
N HIS A 67 -7.36 22.92 -5.03
CA HIS A 67 -7.99 21.86 -4.23
C HIS A 67 -7.03 21.26 -3.19
N HIS A 68 -5.79 20.93 -3.58
CA HIS A 68 -4.75 20.45 -2.67
C HIS A 68 -4.40 21.50 -1.63
N ALA A 69 -4.27 22.77 -2.05
CA ALA A 69 -4.08 23.86 -1.11
C ALA A 69 -5.21 23.94 -0.09
N ASP A 70 -6.46 23.77 -0.51
CA ASP A 70 -7.64 23.78 0.36
C ASP A 70 -7.67 22.57 1.31
N SER A 71 -7.27 21.38 0.85
CA SER A 71 -7.06 20.21 1.71
C SER A 71 -6.05 20.47 2.83
N TYR A 72 -4.87 21.01 2.49
CA TYR A 72 -3.84 21.34 3.48
C TYR A 72 -4.31 22.43 4.46
N LEU A 73 -4.99 23.47 3.96
CA LEU A 73 -5.52 24.55 4.81
C LEU A 73 -6.64 24.06 5.74
N THR A 74 -7.45 23.09 5.30
CA THR A 74 -8.49 22.46 6.13
C THR A 74 -7.87 21.70 7.31
N VAL A 75 -6.83 20.90 7.06
CA VAL A 75 -6.09 20.22 8.14
C VAL A 75 -5.38 21.22 9.05
N ALA A 76 -4.77 22.27 8.50
CA ALA A 76 -4.14 23.31 9.29
C ALA A 76 -5.14 23.99 10.25
N GLN A 77 -6.35 24.29 9.77
CA GLN A 77 -7.42 24.88 10.57
C GLN A 77 -7.94 23.92 11.65
N ALA A 78 -8.12 22.65 11.33
CA ALA A 78 -8.54 21.64 12.31
C ALA A 78 -7.48 21.46 13.41
N ALA A 79 -6.21 21.29 13.03
CA ALA A 79 -5.11 21.15 13.98
C ALA A 79 -4.90 22.41 14.84
N THR A 80 -5.06 23.61 14.27
CA THR A 80 -5.02 24.89 15.00
C THR A 80 -6.11 24.98 16.07
N ARG A 81 -7.31 24.44 15.77
CA ARG A 81 -8.42 24.38 16.74
C ARG A 81 -8.22 23.30 17.79
N ALA A 82 -7.65 22.15 17.43
CA ALA A 82 -7.46 21.01 18.32
C ALA A 82 -6.36 21.25 19.38
N ALA A 83 -5.23 21.86 18.99
CA ALA A 83 -4.07 22.02 19.88
C ALA A 83 -4.38 22.67 21.24
N PRO A 84 -5.08 23.83 21.34
CA PRO A 84 -5.42 24.41 22.64
C PRO A 84 -6.43 23.58 23.43
N GLN A 85 -7.33 22.85 22.76
CA GLN A 85 -8.31 21.99 23.42
C GLN A 85 -7.66 20.75 24.03
N VAL A 86 -6.70 20.14 23.32
CA VAL A 86 -5.87 19.04 23.82
C VAL A 86 -5.05 19.50 25.03
N ALA A 87 -4.46 20.70 24.97
CA ALA A 87 -3.74 21.27 26.11
C ALA A 87 -4.64 21.44 27.35
N ALA A 88 -5.87 21.94 27.17
CA ALA A 88 -6.83 22.08 28.25
C ALA A 88 -7.27 20.73 28.85
N ILE A 89 -7.48 19.70 28.02
CA ILE A 89 -7.81 18.35 28.48
C ILE A 89 -6.68 17.75 29.32
N LYS A 90 -5.42 17.94 28.90
CA LYS A 90 -4.27 17.45 29.67
C LYS A 90 -4.17 18.14 31.03
N GLU A 91 -4.37 19.45 31.07
CA GLU A 91 -4.36 20.20 32.33
C GLU A 91 -5.49 19.72 33.26
N GLU A 92 -6.71 19.58 32.75
CA GLU A 92 -7.84 19.10 33.54
C GLU A 92 -7.63 17.66 34.06
N LEU A 93 -6.97 16.80 33.27
CA LEU A 93 -6.62 15.45 33.71
C LEU A 93 -5.63 15.49 34.88
N HIS A 94 -4.60 16.34 34.80
CA HIS A 94 -3.64 16.53 35.90
C HIS A 94 -4.34 17.08 37.15
N GLU A 95 -5.22 18.07 37.02
CA GLU A 95 -6.00 18.60 38.15
C GLU A 95 -6.87 17.52 38.82
N ILE A 96 -7.51 16.65 38.02
CA ILE A 96 -8.29 15.53 38.54
C ILE A 96 -7.41 14.50 39.27
N GLN A 97 -6.20 14.23 38.75
CA GLN A 97 -5.25 13.31 39.37
C GLN A 97 -4.72 13.85 40.70
N ASP A 98 -4.38 15.14 40.76
CA ASP A 98 -3.92 15.81 41.98
C ASP A 98 -5.02 15.84 43.05
N GLU A 99 -6.27 16.11 42.65
CA GLU A 99 -7.41 16.07 43.56
C GLU A 99 -7.67 14.65 44.08
N ALA A 100 -7.65 13.64 43.19
CA ALA A 100 -7.80 12.24 43.61
C ALA A 100 -6.71 11.85 44.62
N ALA A 101 -5.45 12.23 44.38
CA ALA A 101 -4.35 12.00 45.30
C ALA A 101 -4.57 12.68 46.66
N ALA A 102 -5.08 13.92 46.68
CA ALA A 102 -5.38 14.65 47.90
C ALA A 102 -6.47 13.96 48.75
N TRP A 103 -7.40 13.26 48.11
CA TRP A 103 -8.46 12.48 48.77
C TRP A 103 -8.07 11.02 49.07
N GLY A 104 -6.88 10.57 48.67
CA GLY A 104 -6.48 9.16 48.79
C GLY A 104 -7.27 8.21 47.87
N ILE A 105 -7.78 8.76 46.76
CA ILE A 105 -8.52 8.04 45.72
C ILE A 105 -7.54 7.62 44.63
N THR A 106 -7.64 6.37 44.19
CA THR A 106 -6.79 5.80 43.14
C THR A 106 -7.53 5.77 41.81
N ILE A 107 -6.91 6.30 40.77
CA ILE A 107 -7.38 6.23 39.38
C ILE A 107 -6.52 5.20 38.63
N ASP A 108 -7.15 4.17 38.08
CA ASP A 108 -6.50 3.31 37.09
C ASP A 108 -6.55 4.01 35.73
N THR A 109 -5.39 4.41 35.22
CA THR A 109 -5.29 5.17 33.96
C THR A 109 -5.59 4.32 32.71
N VAL A 110 -5.49 2.99 32.82
CA VAL A 110 -5.78 2.07 31.71
C VAL A 110 -7.28 1.80 31.64
N SER A 111 -7.91 1.39 32.75
CA SER A 111 -9.34 1.08 32.77
C SER A 111 -10.23 2.32 32.96
N GLY A 112 -9.68 3.41 33.50
CA GLY A 112 -10.45 4.57 33.98
C GLY A 112 -11.20 4.32 35.29
N SER A 113 -10.92 3.21 35.98
CA SER A 113 -11.63 2.85 37.22
C SER A 113 -11.16 3.72 38.38
N VAL A 114 -12.12 4.23 39.15
CA VAL A 114 -11.86 5.00 40.38
C VAL A 114 -12.11 4.09 41.58
N THR A 115 -11.11 3.95 42.45
CA THR A 115 -11.20 3.14 43.66
C THR A 115 -10.80 3.96 44.89
N TRP A 116 -11.49 3.74 46.00
CA TRP A 116 -11.23 4.43 47.26
C TRP A 116 -11.34 3.46 48.43
N TYR A 117 -10.68 3.80 49.54
CA TYR A 117 -10.69 2.99 50.76
C TYR A 117 -11.41 3.73 51.88
N ILE A 118 -12.26 2.99 52.60
CA ILE A 118 -12.90 3.45 53.82
C ILE A 118 -12.17 2.83 55.01
N PHE A 119 -11.79 3.66 55.98
CA PHE A 119 -11.13 3.19 57.20
C PHE A 119 -12.14 3.01 58.34
N ALA A 120 -12.02 1.94 59.11
CA ALA A 120 -12.92 1.63 60.23
C ALA A 120 -12.95 2.71 61.33
N ALA A 121 -11.97 3.60 61.36
CA ALA A 121 -11.89 4.72 62.30
C ALA A 121 -12.61 6.01 61.81
N GLN A 122 -13.06 6.05 60.55
CA GLN A 122 -13.77 7.20 59.98
C GLN A 122 -15.23 7.24 60.44
N SER A 123 -15.72 8.44 60.74
CA SER A 123 -17.14 8.70 60.97
C SER A 123 -17.96 8.52 59.68
N LEU A 124 -19.27 8.25 59.81
CA LEU A 124 -20.17 8.12 58.65
C LEU A 124 -20.13 9.36 57.74
N ALA A 125 -20.04 10.57 58.31
CA ALA A 125 -19.96 11.80 57.55
C ALA A 125 -18.66 11.90 56.71
N GLU A 126 -17.53 11.46 57.25
CA GLU A 126 -16.26 11.42 56.51
C GLU A 126 -16.29 10.39 55.37
N GLN A 127 -16.96 9.24 55.59
CA GLN A 127 -17.14 8.22 54.56
C GLN A 127 -18.01 8.73 53.41
N GLU A 128 -19.12 9.39 53.71
CA GLU A 128 -20.00 10.02 52.72
C GLU A 128 -19.28 11.11 51.91
N MET A 129 -18.39 11.89 52.54
CA MET A 129 -17.59 12.89 51.83
C MET A 129 -16.60 12.29 50.84
N VAL A 130 -15.86 11.23 51.23
CA VAL A 130 -14.90 10.54 50.33
C VAL A 130 -15.65 9.86 49.19
N GLU A 131 -16.78 9.21 49.45
CA GLU A 131 -17.60 8.59 48.41
C GLU A 131 -18.18 9.64 47.45
N ALA A 132 -18.62 10.80 47.93
CA ALA A 132 -19.09 11.88 47.09
C ALA A 132 -17.98 12.44 46.19
N ALA A 133 -16.77 12.65 46.74
CA ALA A 133 -15.60 13.07 45.98
C ALA A 133 -15.21 12.05 44.89
N ALA A 134 -15.19 10.75 45.23
CA ALA A 134 -14.90 9.69 44.27
C ALA A 134 -15.91 9.63 43.12
N LYS A 135 -17.20 9.82 43.41
CA LYS A 135 -18.26 9.88 42.39
C LYS A 135 -18.12 11.11 41.49
N ASP A 136 -17.77 12.27 42.05
CA ASP A 136 -17.53 13.48 41.25
C ASP A 136 -16.33 13.30 40.31
N ILE A 137 -15.21 12.81 40.84
CA ILE A 137 -14.00 12.49 40.06
C ILE A 137 -14.33 11.52 38.92
N ALA A 138 -15.04 10.43 39.20
CA ALA A 138 -15.45 9.47 38.17
C ALA A 138 -16.31 10.12 37.08
N ALA A 139 -17.27 10.97 37.46
CA ALA A 139 -18.12 11.67 36.52
C ALA A 139 -17.35 12.69 35.66
N ARG A 140 -16.35 13.37 36.23
CA ARG A 140 -15.45 14.28 35.50
C ARG A 140 -14.57 13.54 34.51
N LEU A 141 -14.00 12.38 34.88
CA LEU A 141 -13.21 11.55 33.97
C LEU A 141 -14.03 11.06 32.77
N VAL A 142 -15.31 10.71 32.96
CA VAL A 142 -16.20 10.33 31.85
C VAL A 142 -16.40 11.49 30.88
N ARG A 143 -16.69 12.70 31.39
CA ARG A 143 -16.86 13.89 30.55
C ARG A 143 -15.57 14.29 29.83
N LEU A 144 -14.44 14.18 30.52
CA LEU A 144 -13.12 14.46 29.96
C LEU A 144 -12.81 13.51 28.79
N LYS A 145 -13.02 12.20 28.98
CA LYS A 145 -12.84 11.20 27.91
C LYS A 145 -13.75 11.45 26.72
N GLN A 146 -15.03 11.79 26.96
CA GLN A 146 -15.95 12.10 25.88
C GLN A 146 -15.45 13.28 25.04
N ARG A 147 -15.02 14.38 25.67
CA ARG A 147 -14.47 15.53 24.93
C ARG A 147 -13.16 15.19 24.22
N ALA A 148 -12.34 14.32 24.81
CA ALA A 148 -11.12 13.83 24.18
C ALA A 148 -11.43 13.03 22.90
N ASP A 149 -12.40 12.11 22.97
CA ASP A 149 -12.87 11.33 21.81
C ASP A 149 -13.47 12.25 20.72
N GLU A 150 -14.23 13.29 21.11
CA GLU A 150 -14.81 14.26 20.18
C GLU A 150 -13.73 15.04 19.42
N ILE A 151 -12.68 15.50 20.10
CA ILE A 151 -11.56 16.24 19.48
C ILE A 151 -10.74 15.34 18.57
N ASP A 152 -10.46 14.10 18.99
CA ASP A 152 -9.73 13.11 18.20
C ASP A 152 -10.50 12.78 16.92
N THR A 153 -11.82 12.57 17.04
CA THR A 153 -12.70 12.32 15.89
C THR A 153 -12.75 13.54 14.96
N GLU A 154 -12.93 14.76 15.47
CA GLU A 154 -12.96 15.96 14.64
C GLU A 154 -11.66 16.16 13.86
N LEU A 155 -10.51 15.90 14.49
CA LEU A 155 -9.21 15.98 13.84
C LEU A 155 -9.02 14.86 12.80
N ALA A 156 -9.39 13.63 13.13
CA ALA A 156 -9.31 12.49 12.23
C ALA A 156 -10.22 12.67 10.99
N ASP A 157 -11.44 13.17 11.20
CA ASP A 157 -12.39 13.46 10.13
C ASP A 157 -11.85 14.57 9.22
N ALA A 158 -11.29 15.65 9.79
CA ALA A 158 -10.69 16.71 8.98
C ALA A 158 -9.52 16.23 8.11
N ILE A 159 -8.72 15.27 8.58
CA ILE A 159 -7.63 14.67 7.82
C ILE A 159 -8.17 13.71 6.75
N SER A 160 -9.23 12.95 7.08
CA SER A 160 -9.90 12.01 6.16
C SER A 160 -10.59 12.76 5.02
N ASP A 161 -11.39 13.78 5.35
CA ASP A 161 -12.16 14.62 4.42
C ASP A 161 -11.24 15.43 3.52
N ALA A 162 -10.08 15.87 4.02
CA ALA A 162 -9.06 16.51 3.22
C ALA A 162 -8.37 15.55 2.23
N GLY A 163 -8.62 14.23 2.33
CA GLY A 163 -8.02 13.21 1.48
C GLY A 163 -6.51 13.03 1.72
N LEU A 164 -5.98 13.52 2.83
CA LEU A 164 -4.54 13.54 3.12
C LEU A 164 -4.01 12.27 3.81
N GLN A 165 -4.90 11.35 4.19
CA GLN A 165 -4.53 10.06 4.79
C GLN A 165 -3.63 9.19 3.89
N GLY A 166 -3.59 9.46 2.58
CA GLY A 166 -2.67 8.82 1.63
C GLY A 166 -1.39 9.60 1.31
N LEU A 167 -1.08 10.71 2.00
CA LEU A 167 0.00 11.63 1.64
C LEU A 167 1.09 11.84 2.71
N GLY A 168 1.15 10.99 3.75
CA GLY A 168 2.30 10.87 4.66
C GLY A 168 3.00 12.20 5.00
N ILE A 169 2.38 13.04 5.84
CA ILE A 169 3.03 14.30 6.28
C ILE A 169 4.20 13.95 7.23
N GLY A 170 5.38 13.77 6.64
CA GLY A 170 6.69 13.72 7.30
C GLY A 170 7.56 14.91 6.86
N PRO A 171 8.51 15.36 7.70
CA PRO A 171 9.28 16.57 7.44
C PRO A 171 10.50 16.25 6.58
N ASP A 172 10.31 15.99 5.28
CA ASP A 172 11.37 16.19 4.30
C ASP A 172 10.83 16.09 2.86
N PHE A 173 11.08 17.18 2.12
CA PHE A 173 11.13 17.25 0.65
C PHE A 173 9.81 17.19 -0.17
N PRO A 174 9.88 17.70 -1.43
CA PRO A 174 8.81 18.42 -2.11
C PRO A 174 8.06 17.51 -3.07
N GLN A 175 6.74 17.57 -3.10
CA GLN A 175 5.98 16.99 -4.21
C GLN A 175 4.75 17.83 -4.56
N SER A 176 4.73 18.31 -5.80
CA SER A 176 3.56 18.20 -6.67
C SER A 176 4.06 17.52 -7.94
N PRO A 177 3.48 16.37 -8.30
CA PRO A 177 2.55 16.32 -9.44
C PRO A 177 1.35 15.38 -9.16
N GLY A 178 0.13 15.56 -9.65
CA GLY A 178 -0.41 16.45 -10.67
C GLY A 178 -1.82 15.99 -11.05
N PHE A 179 -2.45 16.77 -11.94
CA PHE A 179 -3.66 16.37 -12.65
C PHE A 179 -3.36 15.21 -13.58
N GLY A 180 -4.08 14.11 -13.38
CA GLY A 180 -3.94 12.89 -14.16
C GLY A 180 -4.95 11.81 -13.75
N PRO A 181 -5.05 10.70 -14.50
CA PRO A 181 -6.22 9.83 -14.70
C PRO A 181 -6.92 9.16 -13.49
N ARG A 182 -6.57 9.51 -12.26
CA ARG A 182 -7.13 8.94 -11.01
C ARG A 182 -8.66 9.09 -10.91
N ALA A 183 -9.27 10.12 -11.52
CA ALA A 183 -10.71 10.35 -11.51
C ALA A 183 -11.54 9.26 -12.23
N HIS A 184 -10.92 8.50 -13.15
CA HIS A 184 -11.58 7.43 -13.91
C HIS A 184 -11.06 6.03 -13.55
N ARG A 185 -10.21 5.90 -12.52
CA ARG A 185 -9.60 4.62 -12.14
C ARG A 185 -10.65 3.54 -11.93
N ARG A 186 -11.73 3.88 -11.20
CA ARG A 186 -12.79 2.93 -10.89
C ARG A 186 -13.54 2.44 -12.13
N ASP A 187 -13.76 3.32 -13.10
CA ASP A 187 -14.43 2.97 -14.36
C ASP A 187 -13.56 2.04 -15.21
N ASN A 188 -12.25 2.29 -15.25
CA ASN A 188 -11.27 1.46 -15.97
C ASN A 188 -11.13 0.06 -15.34
N GLU A 189 -11.09 -0.03 -14.02
CA GLU A 189 -11.11 -1.29 -13.27
C GLU A 189 -12.37 -2.10 -13.61
N ILE A 190 -13.56 -1.47 -13.60
CA ILE A 190 -14.83 -2.11 -13.99
C ILE A 190 -14.75 -2.63 -15.43
N ALA A 191 -14.23 -1.81 -16.35
CA ALA A 191 -14.14 -2.17 -17.76
C ALA A 191 -13.22 -3.38 -17.98
N ALA A 192 -12.02 -3.39 -17.39
CA ALA A 192 -11.07 -4.48 -17.50
C ALA A 192 -11.59 -5.78 -16.86
N PHE A 193 -12.26 -5.67 -15.71
CA PHE A 193 -12.88 -6.83 -15.08
C PHE A 193 -14.04 -7.40 -15.93
N ARG A 194 -14.86 -6.52 -16.51
CA ARG A 194 -15.97 -6.91 -17.38
C ARG A 194 -15.48 -7.59 -18.66
N GLU A 195 -14.33 -7.20 -19.19
CA GLU A 195 -13.70 -7.87 -20.33
C GLU A 195 -13.35 -9.33 -20.02
N VAL A 196 -12.83 -9.61 -18.82
CA VAL A 196 -12.45 -10.97 -18.41
C VAL A 196 -13.65 -11.81 -17.97
N PHE A 197 -14.60 -11.23 -17.23
CA PHE A 197 -15.65 -12.01 -16.56
C PHE A 197 -17.05 -11.80 -17.13
N GLY A 198 -17.26 -10.84 -18.03
CA GLY A 198 -18.57 -10.53 -18.62
C GLY A 198 -19.58 -9.94 -17.64
N ARG A 199 -19.13 -9.51 -16.45
CA ARG A 199 -19.94 -8.90 -15.38
C ARG A 199 -19.13 -7.83 -14.65
N ASP A 200 -19.81 -7.04 -13.83
CA ASP A 200 -19.14 -6.04 -13.00
C ASP A 200 -18.56 -6.67 -11.72
N PRO A 201 -17.52 -6.06 -11.13
CA PRO A 201 -17.05 -6.42 -9.80
C PRO A 201 -18.15 -6.24 -8.75
N ALA A 202 -18.34 -7.22 -7.89
CA ALA A 202 -19.38 -7.23 -6.86
C ALA A 202 -18.82 -7.53 -5.47
N THR A 203 -17.75 -8.33 -5.37
CA THR A 203 -17.11 -8.71 -4.12
C THR A 203 -15.80 -7.98 -3.91
N ALA A 204 -15.25 -8.00 -2.68
CA ALA A 204 -13.93 -7.45 -2.41
C ALA A 204 -12.84 -8.12 -3.29
N ALA A 205 -12.89 -9.45 -3.44
CA ALA A 205 -11.99 -10.20 -4.31
C ALA A 205 -12.09 -9.78 -5.78
N ASP A 206 -13.31 -9.48 -6.26
CA ASP A 206 -13.49 -8.96 -7.62
C ASP A 206 -12.80 -7.61 -7.78
N TRP A 207 -12.86 -6.74 -6.77
CA TRP A 207 -12.25 -5.43 -6.81
C TRP A 207 -10.72 -5.49 -6.72
N ASP A 208 -10.16 -6.40 -5.92
CA ASP A 208 -8.72 -6.66 -5.90
C ASP A 208 -8.24 -7.14 -7.28
N THR A 209 -9.01 -8.03 -7.90
CA THR A 209 -8.73 -8.55 -9.25
C THR A 209 -8.89 -7.48 -10.32
N ALA A 210 -9.90 -6.62 -10.22
CA ALA A 210 -10.14 -5.51 -11.14
C ALA A 210 -8.99 -4.51 -11.13
N ALA A 211 -8.45 -4.17 -9.95
CA ALA A 211 -7.28 -3.33 -9.82
C ALA A 211 -6.04 -3.94 -10.52
N ALA A 212 -5.84 -5.26 -10.39
CA ALA A 212 -4.73 -5.95 -11.03
C ALA A 212 -4.87 -6.01 -12.56
N LEU A 213 -6.10 -6.08 -13.06
CA LEU A 213 -6.43 -6.13 -14.48
C LEU A 213 -6.36 -4.78 -15.19
N ASP A 214 -6.45 -3.67 -14.45
CA ASP A 214 -6.52 -2.33 -15.05
C ASP A 214 -5.29 -2.02 -15.94
N PRO A 215 -5.49 -1.84 -17.26
CA PRO A 215 -4.40 -1.64 -18.21
C PRO A 215 -3.89 -0.18 -18.24
N HIS A 216 -4.24 0.66 -17.27
CA HIS A 216 -3.85 2.06 -17.23
C HIS A 216 -2.84 2.37 -16.11
N SER A 217 -2.10 3.46 -16.32
CA SER A 217 -1.23 4.08 -15.32
C SER A 217 -1.79 5.45 -14.92
N TYR A 218 -1.84 5.69 -13.61
CA TYR A 218 -2.32 6.89 -12.94
C TYR A 218 -1.23 7.62 -12.17
N ASP A 219 -0.19 6.91 -11.75
CA ASP A 219 0.97 7.52 -11.14
C ASP A 219 1.70 8.38 -12.18
N THR A 220 1.87 9.65 -11.85
CA THR A 220 2.58 10.62 -12.69
C THR A 220 3.99 10.17 -13.05
N LYS A 221 4.65 9.37 -12.20
CA LYS A 221 5.98 8.81 -12.49
C LYS A 221 5.98 7.98 -13.77
N ASN A 222 4.89 7.26 -14.04
CA ASN A 222 4.75 6.37 -15.19
C ASN A 222 4.50 7.12 -16.51
N ALA A 223 4.37 8.46 -16.47
CA ALA A 223 4.16 9.33 -17.65
C ALA A 223 3.00 8.87 -18.56
N GLY A 224 1.96 8.27 -17.98
CA GLY A 224 0.79 7.74 -18.71
C GLY A 224 1.06 6.49 -19.57
N VAL A 225 2.27 5.93 -19.52
CA VAL A 225 2.60 4.68 -20.23
C VAL A 225 1.86 3.53 -19.54
N PRO A 226 1.09 2.71 -20.26
CA PRO A 226 0.30 1.65 -19.64
C PRO A 226 1.18 0.49 -19.12
N PRO A 227 0.75 -0.22 -18.07
CA PRO A 227 1.33 -1.51 -17.72
C PRO A 227 1.08 -2.56 -18.81
N HIS A 228 1.84 -3.66 -18.77
CA HIS A 228 1.49 -4.88 -19.50
C HIS A 228 0.94 -5.90 -18.50
N VAL A 229 -0.25 -6.43 -18.82
CA VAL A 229 -0.99 -7.37 -17.97
C VAL A 229 -1.17 -8.68 -18.72
N VAL A 230 -0.79 -9.79 -18.07
CA VAL A 230 -0.99 -11.15 -18.57
C VAL A 230 -1.82 -11.95 -17.57
N VAL A 231 -2.66 -12.85 -18.09
CA VAL A 231 -3.68 -13.58 -17.32
C VAL A 231 -3.70 -15.06 -17.67
N GLY A 232 -4.20 -15.88 -16.75
CA GLY A 232 -4.56 -17.27 -17.03
C GLY A 232 -5.57 -17.81 -16.03
N ARG A 233 -6.40 -18.74 -16.49
CA ARG A 233 -7.48 -19.32 -15.70
C ARG A 233 -7.05 -20.60 -15.00
N ILE A 234 -7.14 -20.60 -13.69
CA ILE A 234 -7.00 -21.80 -12.84
C ILE A 234 -8.39 -22.34 -12.48
N ARG A 235 -8.47 -23.54 -11.89
CA ARG A 235 -9.71 -23.95 -11.24
C ARG A 235 -9.88 -23.16 -9.93
N PRO A 236 -11.04 -22.52 -9.70
CA PRO A 236 -11.31 -21.85 -8.45
C PRO A 236 -11.16 -22.77 -7.23
N VAL A 237 -10.76 -22.20 -6.10
CA VAL A 237 -10.74 -22.83 -4.78
C VAL A 237 -11.47 -21.89 -3.80
N PRO A 238 -12.82 -21.86 -3.85
CA PRO A 238 -13.59 -20.84 -3.12
C PRO A 238 -13.33 -20.83 -1.62
N GLY A 239 -13.42 -19.65 -1.03
CA GLY A 239 -13.15 -19.40 0.38
C GLY A 239 -11.68 -19.21 0.72
N GLN A 240 -10.77 -19.10 -0.26
CA GLN A 240 -9.34 -18.82 -0.06
C GLN A 240 -8.98 -17.35 -0.31
N GLY A 241 -9.89 -16.56 -0.88
CA GLY A 241 -9.68 -15.15 -1.18
C GLY A 241 -8.69 -14.90 -2.30
N VAL A 242 -8.09 -13.71 -2.27
CA VAL A 242 -7.04 -13.30 -3.23
C VAL A 242 -5.69 -13.33 -2.52
N VAL A 243 -4.67 -13.83 -3.21
CA VAL A 243 -3.27 -13.70 -2.76
C VAL A 243 -2.61 -12.65 -3.64
N ARG A 244 -2.22 -11.52 -3.04
CA ARG A 244 -1.55 -10.40 -3.72
C ARG A 244 -0.06 -10.43 -3.43
N GLY A 245 0.76 -10.52 -4.47
CA GLY A 245 2.20 -10.37 -4.41
C GLY A 245 2.64 -9.10 -5.13
N ASN A 246 3.34 -8.21 -4.44
CA ASN A 246 3.82 -6.94 -4.97
C ASN A 246 5.35 -6.91 -4.89
N LEU A 247 6.01 -6.66 -6.02
CA LEU A 247 7.45 -6.53 -6.14
C LEU A 247 7.83 -5.07 -6.39
N PHE A 248 8.47 -4.42 -5.42
CA PHE A 248 8.71 -2.97 -5.43
C PHE A 248 10.15 -2.62 -5.08
N ILE A 249 10.64 -1.50 -5.60
CA ILE A 249 11.97 -0.97 -5.30
C ILE A 249 11.86 -0.02 -4.10
N PRO A 250 12.43 -0.34 -2.92
CA PRO A 250 12.21 0.49 -1.73
C PRO A 250 12.83 1.88 -1.80
N GLY A 251 14.00 2.01 -2.44
CA GLY A 251 14.70 3.28 -2.62
C GLY A 251 14.09 4.15 -3.72
N ASP A 252 14.59 5.38 -3.84
CA ASP A 252 14.14 6.35 -4.85
C ASP A 252 14.58 5.98 -6.26
N THR A 253 15.71 5.27 -6.39
CA THR A 253 16.25 4.83 -7.68
C THR A 253 16.86 3.44 -7.62
N ALA A 254 16.99 2.82 -8.79
CA ALA A 254 17.66 1.56 -9.02
C ALA A 254 18.52 1.63 -10.29
N TRP A 255 19.81 1.38 -10.12
CA TRP A 255 20.82 1.53 -11.15
C TRP A 255 20.70 0.48 -12.25
N THR A 256 20.92 0.93 -13.49
CA THR A 256 21.20 0.07 -14.64
C THR A 256 22.35 0.68 -15.46
N PRO A 257 23.02 -0.08 -16.35
CA PRO A 257 24.07 0.48 -17.20
C PRO A 257 23.63 1.64 -18.10
N SER A 258 22.33 1.76 -18.38
CA SER A 258 21.75 2.79 -19.25
C SER A 258 21.33 4.06 -18.48
N GLY A 259 21.34 4.00 -17.15
CA GLY A 259 20.84 5.04 -16.26
C GLY A 259 20.04 4.47 -15.09
N ASP A 260 19.66 5.33 -14.16
CA ASP A 260 18.91 4.94 -12.98
C ASP A 260 17.40 4.94 -13.28
N ASN A 261 16.74 3.83 -12.97
CA ASN A 261 15.29 3.76 -12.93
C ASN A 261 14.77 4.41 -11.66
N LEU A 262 13.60 5.05 -11.72
CA LEU A 262 12.87 5.43 -10.52
C LEU A 262 12.38 4.20 -9.77
N GLY A 263 12.50 4.26 -8.45
CA GLY A 263 11.96 3.26 -7.54
C GLY A 263 10.52 3.55 -7.13
N ASP A 264 10.06 2.81 -6.13
CA ASP A 264 8.72 2.96 -5.57
C ASP A 264 8.72 3.73 -4.25
N GLY A 265 9.89 3.96 -3.65
CA GLY A 265 10.04 4.90 -2.51
C GLY A 265 9.24 4.52 -1.27
N ARG A 266 9.01 3.22 -1.05
CA ARG A 266 8.11 2.73 0.01
C ARG A 266 8.66 1.52 0.75
N GLY A 267 8.05 1.22 1.90
CA GLY A 267 8.23 -0.03 2.64
C GLY A 267 7.11 -1.03 2.37
N PHE A 268 6.99 -2.03 3.24
CA PHE A 268 5.82 -2.91 3.25
C PHE A 268 4.56 -2.13 3.54
N ASP A 269 3.53 -2.35 2.74
CA ASP A 269 2.26 -1.66 2.85
C ASP A 269 1.12 -2.61 2.42
N PRO A 270 0.27 -3.08 3.36
CA PRO A 270 -0.84 -3.96 3.03
C PRO A 270 -1.89 -3.31 2.12
N SER A 271 -1.92 -1.96 2.06
CA SER A 271 -2.85 -1.18 1.24
C SER A 271 -2.31 -0.85 -0.16
N ALA A 272 -1.02 -1.11 -0.43
CA ALA A 272 -0.42 -0.82 -1.72
C ALA A 272 -1.07 -1.62 -2.85
N GLY A 273 -1.57 -0.89 -3.84
CA GLY A 273 -2.19 -1.45 -5.03
C GLY A 273 -1.18 -1.96 -6.05
N PRO A 274 -1.66 -2.60 -7.12
CA PRO A 274 -0.82 -3.24 -8.13
C PRO A 274 0.00 -2.25 -8.97
N GLU A 275 -0.39 -0.96 -9.04
CA GLU A 275 0.38 0.11 -9.69
C GLU A 275 1.59 0.59 -8.84
N GLU A 276 1.50 0.45 -7.52
CA GLU A 276 2.49 0.93 -6.55
C GLU A 276 3.66 -0.08 -6.39
N SER A 277 4.01 -0.75 -7.49
CA SER A 277 5.05 -1.78 -7.56
C SER A 277 5.66 -1.80 -8.96
N ARG A 278 6.78 -2.48 -9.14
CA ARG A 278 7.32 -2.75 -10.49
C ARG A 278 6.61 -3.92 -11.14
N VAL A 279 6.33 -4.97 -10.35
CA VAL A 279 5.58 -6.14 -10.79
C VAL A 279 4.57 -6.51 -9.72
N SER A 280 3.37 -6.91 -10.11
CA SER A 280 2.37 -7.48 -9.22
C SER A 280 1.86 -8.81 -9.77
N ILE A 281 1.62 -9.78 -8.88
CA ILE A 281 1.14 -11.12 -9.19
C ILE A 281 -0.01 -11.45 -8.25
N TYR A 282 -1.20 -11.66 -8.80
CA TYR A 282 -2.43 -11.90 -8.05
C TYR A 282 -2.93 -13.30 -8.38
N VAL A 283 -3.31 -14.07 -7.35
CA VAL A 283 -4.05 -15.33 -7.51
C VAL A 283 -5.40 -15.17 -6.83
N ASP A 284 -6.43 -15.00 -7.65
CA ASP A 284 -7.82 -14.99 -7.23
C ASP A 284 -8.36 -16.43 -7.23
N TYR A 285 -8.43 -17.03 -6.04
CA TYR A 285 -8.99 -18.36 -5.86
C TYR A 285 -10.53 -18.37 -5.92
N GLU A 286 -11.20 -17.23 -5.71
CA GLU A 286 -12.66 -17.15 -5.76
C GLU A 286 -13.15 -17.24 -7.22
N SER A 287 -12.54 -16.48 -8.12
CA SER A 287 -12.92 -16.45 -9.55
C SER A 287 -12.05 -17.33 -10.44
N GLY A 288 -10.94 -17.86 -9.92
CA GLY A 288 -10.04 -18.77 -10.63
C GLY A 288 -9.17 -18.08 -11.67
N LEU A 289 -8.52 -16.98 -11.30
CA LEU A 289 -7.66 -16.20 -12.19
C LEU A 289 -6.27 -16.00 -11.57
N VAL A 290 -5.24 -16.09 -12.39
CA VAL A 290 -3.90 -15.58 -12.09
C VAL A 290 -3.66 -14.37 -12.99
N VAL A 291 -3.24 -13.26 -12.40
CA VAL A 291 -2.90 -12.02 -13.09
C VAL A 291 -1.47 -11.68 -12.76
N ALA A 292 -0.67 -11.34 -13.76
CA ALA A 292 0.62 -10.71 -13.56
C ALA A 292 0.68 -9.40 -14.34
N ARG A 293 1.12 -8.34 -13.66
CA ARG A 293 1.18 -6.98 -14.19
C ARG A 293 2.60 -6.46 -14.02
N GLN A 294 3.19 -5.96 -15.10
CA GLN A 294 4.44 -5.21 -15.05
C GLN A 294 4.13 -3.73 -15.31
N ASN A 295 4.51 -2.87 -14.38
CA ASN A 295 4.37 -1.42 -14.52
C ASN A 295 5.58 -0.82 -15.27
N PRO A 296 5.44 0.39 -15.83
CA PRO A 296 6.52 1.02 -16.59
C PRO A 296 7.78 1.25 -15.74
N SER A 297 8.94 0.91 -16.28
CA SER A 297 10.23 1.45 -15.85
C SER A 297 10.32 2.92 -16.28
N VAL A 298 10.96 3.76 -15.45
CA VAL A 298 11.09 5.20 -15.73
C VAL A 298 12.54 5.59 -15.57
N MET A 299 13.18 6.01 -16.65
CA MET A 299 14.60 6.35 -16.69
C MET A 299 14.80 7.62 -17.51
N ASN A 300 15.54 8.59 -16.96
CA ASN A 300 15.85 9.86 -17.65
C ASN A 300 14.61 10.58 -18.22
N GLY A 301 13.49 10.54 -17.49
CA GLY A 301 12.21 11.14 -17.91
C GLY A 301 11.46 10.38 -19.01
N GLN A 302 11.92 9.19 -19.40
CA GLN A 302 11.23 8.30 -20.33
C GLN A 302 10.63 7.11 -19.58
N ALA A 303 9.38 6.78 -19.86
CA ALA A 303 8.74 5.58 -19.34
C ALA A 303 8.60 4.52 -20.45
N LYS A 304 8.86 3.25 -20.11
CA LYS A 304 8.67 2.09 -20.98
C LYS A 304 8.23 0.89 -20.15
N THR A 305 7.38 0.06 -20.73
CA THR A 305 6.91 -1.15 -20.06
C THR A 305 7.49 -2.39 -20.75
N GLY A 306 8.04 -3.29 -19.94
CA GLY A 306 8.34 -4.64 -20.38
C GLY A 306 7.13 -5.55 -20.24
N THR A 307 7.20 -6.73 -20.84
CA THR A 307 6.16 -7.75 -20.75
C THR A 307 6.63 -8.86 -19.81
N PRO A 308 5.89 -9.24 -18.76
CA PRO A 308 6.32 -10.30 -17.87
C PRO A 308 6.11 -11.68 -18.51
N ASP A 309 7.11 -12.57 -18.41
CA ASP A 309 6.98 -13.98 -18.79
C ASP A 309 6.52 -14.76 -17.56
N VAL A 310 5.31 -15.30 -17.59
CA VAL A 310 4.74 -16.03 -16.44
C VAL A 310 4.21 -17.38 -16.86
N ARG A 311 4.69 -18.43 -16.20
CA ARG A 311 4.20 -19.81 -16.40
C ARG A 311 3.54 -20.30 -15.13
N VAL A 312 2.35 -20.86 -15.28
CA VAL A 312 1.52 -21.31 -14.17
C VAL A 312 1.15 -22.78 -14.33
N SER A 313 1.19 -23.50 -13.22
CA SER A 313 0.68 -24.87 -13.07
C SER A 313 -0.24 -24.94 -11.86
N GLN A 314 -1.27 -25.78 -11.93
CA GLN A 314 -2.13 -26.05 -10.78
C GLN A 314 -2.10 -27.53 -10.38
N ASN A 315 -2.05 -27.81 -9.08
CA ASN A 315 -2.21 -29.15 -8.54
C ASN A 315 -3.68 -29.53 -8.32
N PRO A 316 -3.99 -30.85 -8.24
CA PRO A 316 -5.31 -31.32 -7.82
C PRO A 316 -5.79 -30.76 -6.48
N ASN A 317 -4.86 -30.53 -5.55
CA ASN A 317 -5.14 -29.95 -4.23
C ASN A 317 -5.38 -28.43 -4.23
N GLY A 318 -5.41 -27.80 -5.41
CA GLY A 318 -5.64 -26.37 -5.57
C GLY A 318 -4.37 -25.52 -5.51
N SER A 319 -3.23 -26.07 -5.09
CA SER A 319 -1.96 -25.31 -5.08
C SER A 319 -1.60 -24.81 -6.46
N VAL A 320 -1.03 -23.61 -6.53
CA VAL A 320 -0.61 -22.96 -7.77
C VAL A 320 0.90 -22.73 -7.72
N LEU A 321 1.62 -23.20 -8.74
CA LEU A 321 3.02 -22.87 -8.98
C LEU A 321 3.07 -21.74 -10.01
N ILE A 322 3.83 -20.69 -9.70
CA ILE A 322 4.08 -19.55 -10.57
C ILE A 322 5.58 -19.43 -10.77
N ASP A 323 6.05 -19.44 -12.02
CA ASP A 323 7.40 -19.01 -12.39
C ASP A 323 7.27 -17.75 -13.21
N TYR A 324 7.90 -16.69 -12.75
CA TYR A 324 7.82 -15.39 -13.37
C TYR A 324 9.21 -14.86 -13.69
N ARG A 325 9.30 -14.11 -14.78
CA ARG A 325 10.45 -13.28 -15.13
C ARG A 325 9.95 -11.95 -15.66
N ALA A 326 10.48 -10.88 -15.11
CA ALA A 326 10.26 -9.53 -15.57
C ALA A 326 11.63 -8.86 -15.70
N ALA A 327 11.78 -8.01 -16.70
CA ALA A 327 13.02 -7.28 -16.92
C ALA A 327 12.73 -5.83 -17.23
N ASP A 328 13.70 -4.98 -16.92
CA ASP A 328 13.65 -3.59 -17.31
C ASP A 328 13.79 -3.46 -18.83
N PRO A 329 12.83 -2.86 -19.56
CA PRO A 329 12.93 -2.63 -21.00
C PRO A 329 14.09 -1.70 -21.40
N PHE A 330 14.70 -0.96 -20.47
CA PHE A 330 15.91 -0.17 -20.73
C PHE A 330 17.22 -0.96 -20.55
N SER A 331 17.14 -2.24 -20.18
CA SER A 331 18.31 -3.11 -20.06
C SER A 331 19.13 -3.14 -21.37
N PRO A 332 20.47 -3.18 -21.30
CA PRO A 332 21.30 -3.30 -22.50
C PRO A 332 20.92 -4.54 -23.34
N GLY A 333 20.58 -4.32 -24.61
CA GLY A 333 20.11 -5.38 -25.51
C GLY A 333 18.61 -5.70 -25.40
N GLY A 334 17.86 -4.97 -24.57
CA GLY A 334 16.41 -5.10 -24.42
C GLY A 334 15.99 -6.13 -23.36
N GLU A 335 14.69 -6.15 -23.07
CA GLU A 335 14.11 -7.02 -22.03
C GLU A 335 14.33 -8.51 -22.31
N GLU A 336 14.22 -8.95 -23.56
CA GLU A 336 14.35 -10.37 -23.93
C GLU A 336 15.73 -10.92 -23.58
N LEU A 337 16.79 -10.15 -23.87
CA LEU A 337 18.14 -10.53 -23.48
C LEU A 337 18.28 -10.55 -21.95
N ALA A 338 17.73 -9.55 -21.26
CA ALA A 338 17.78 -9.46 -19.81
C ALA A 338 17.09 -10.65 -19.13
N LYS A 339 15.88 -11.04 -19.58
CA LYS A 339 15.15 -12.23 -19.10
C LYS A 339 15.88 -13.55 -19.35
N SER A 340 16.69 -13.62 -20.42
CA SER A 340 17.53 -14.79 -20.72
C SER A 340 18.86 -14.85 -19.93
N SER A 341 19.17 -13.79 -19.17
CA SER A 341 20.40 -13.65 -18.39
C SER A 341 20.12 -13.76 -16.87
N PRO A 342 21.11 -13.52 -15.98
CA PRO A 342 20.86 -13.32 -14.55
C PRO A 342 20.30 -11.93 -14.19
N TRP A 343 20.18 -11.00 -15.14
CA TRP A 343 19.78 -9.61 -14.90
C TRP A 343 18.27 -9.41 -15.08
N ASN A 344 17.46 -10.15 -14.33
CA ASN A 344 16.00 -10.02 -14.33
C ASN A 344 15.42 -10.29 -12.95
N VAL A 345 14.24 -9.73 -12.72
CA VAL A 345 13.41 -10.02 -11.56
C VAL A 345 12.74 -11.34 -11.81
N ASN A 346 13.02 -12.35 -10.99
CA ASN A 346 12.49 -13.70 -11.20
C ASN A 346 12.15 -14.41 -9.91
N GLY A 347 11.30 -15.42 -10.03
CA GLY A 347 11.03 -16.30 -8.91
C GLY A 347 10.13 -17.46 -9.30
N ARG A 348 10.19 -18.49 -8.47
CA ARG A 348 9.27 -19.62 -8.46
C ARG A 348 8.58 -19.63 -7.12
N LEU A 349 7.27 -19.44 -7.12
CA LEU A 349 6.43 -19.39 -5.93
C LEU A 349 5.37 -20.49 -5.99
N VAL A 350 5.19 -21.22 -4.90
CA VAL A 350 4.04 -22.09 -4.70
C VAL A 350 3.12 -21.42 -3.69
N ILE A 351 1.86 -21.26 -4.09
CA ILE A 351 0.77 -20.77 -3.27
C ILE A 351 -0.12 -21.98 -2.97
N LYS A 352 -0.19 -22.38 -1.70
CA LYS A 352 -0.93 -23.56 -1.28
C LYS A 352 -2.14 -23.13 -0.44
N PRO A 353 -3.38 -23.40 -0.89
CA PRO A 353 -4.56 -23.15 -0.08
C PRO A 353 -4.59 -24.06 1.15
N THR A 354 -5.06 -23.54 2.29
CA THR A 354 -5.24 -24.29 3.54
C THR A 354 -6.52 -23.84 4.25
N ASP A 355 -6.95 -24.56 5.29
CA ASP A 355 -8.13 -24.16 6.08
C ASP A 355 -7.95 -22.78 6.72
N ALA A 356 -6.74 -22.49 7.22
CA ALA A 356 -6.38 -21.21 7.85
C ALA A 356 -6.14 -20.08 6.83
N GLY A 357 -6.07 -20.40 5.54
CA GLY A 357 -5.77 -19.47 4.45
C GLY A 357 -4.52 -19.91 3.68
N PRO A 358 -4.26 -19.32 2.49
CA PRO A 358 -3.12 -19.71 1.68
C PRO A 358 -1.77 -19.44 2.36
N ILE A 359 -0.83 -20.36 2.19
CA ILE A 359 0.59 -20.16 2.53
C ILE A 359 1.41 -20.06 1.24
N VAL A 360 2.46 -19.24 1.26
CA VAL A 360 3.32 -19.02 0.09
C VAL A 360 4.77 -19.35 0.41
N GLY A 361 5.41 -20.12 -0.47
CA GLY A 361 6.80 -20.50 -0.31
C GLY A 361 7.50 -20.76 -1.64
N GLY A 362 8.79 -20.47 -1.71
CA GLY A 362 9.55 -20.63 -2.94
C GLY A 362 10.90 -19.94 -2.98
N ARG A 363 11.41 -19.68 -4.19
CA ARG A 363 12.67 -18.96 -4.40
C ARG A 363 12.43 -17.75 -5.28
N ILE A 364 12.99 -16.62 -4.89
CA ILE A 364 12.85 -15.33 -5.58
C ILE A 364 14.24 -14.72 -5.78
N SER A 365 14.39 -13.78 -6.70
CA SER A 365 15.59 -12.96 -6.81
C SER A 365 15.84 -12.15 -5.53
N ASP A 366 17.11 -11.85 -5.23
CA ASP A 366 17.48 -11.09 -4.02
C ASP A 366 17.08 -9.59 -4.12
N PHE A 367 16.66 -9.16 -5.31
CA PHE A 367 16.11 -7.83 -5.60
C PHE A 367 14.99 -7.97 -6.64
N PRO A 368 13.91 -7.17 -6.58
CA PRO A 368 13.61 -6.09 -5.64
C PRO A 368 12.98 -6.63 -4.34
N ALA A 369 12.33 -5.77 -3.54
CA ALA A 369 11.52 -6.24 -2.42
C ALA A 369 10.28 -6.97 -2.89
N ILE A 370 9.75 -7.87 -2.05
CA ILE A 370 8.46 -8.51 -2.26
C ILE A 370 7.64 -8.46 -0.97
N GLU A 371 6.37 -8.19 -1.10
CA GLU A 371 5.36 -8.35 -0.05
C GLU A 371 4.22 -9.22 -0.58
N ILE A 372 3.69 -10.10 0.26
CA ILE A 372 2.63 -11.03 -0.10
C ILE A 372 1.57 -11.00 0.99
N TYR A 373 0.35 -10.69 0.60
CA TYR A 373 -0.83 -10.64 1.47
C TYR A 373 -1.92 -11.58 0.98
N ASN A 374 -2.80 -11.99 1.88
CA ASN A 374 -4.04 -12.69 1.57
C ASN A 374 -5.23 -11.83 2.02
N ASP A 375 -6.11 -11.49 1.07
CA ASP A 375 -7.36 -10.78 1.32
C ASP A 375 -8.48 -11.78 1.30
N ARG A 376 -9.02 -12.07 2.48
CA ARG A 376 -10.00 -13.14 2.70
C ARG A 376 -11.04 -12.65 3.69
N ALA A 377 -12.31 -12.75 3.30
CA ALA A 377 -13.45 -12.36 4.14
C ALA A 377 -13.34 -10.93 4.71
N GLY A 378 -12.80 -9.99 3.93
CA GLY A 378 -12.62 -8.58 4.34
C GLY A 378 -11.42 -8.33 5.25
N VAL A 379 -10.55 -9.32 5.46
CA VAL A 379 -9.34 -9.21 6.27
C VAL A 379 -8.11 -9.42 5.39
N THR A 380 -7.18 -8.47 5.43
CA THR A 380 -5.87 -8.58 4.81
C THR A 380 -4.87 -9.14 5.82
N THR A 381 -4.25 -10.28 5.48
CA THR A 381 -3.27 -10.96 6.35
C THR A 381 -1.91 -11.04 5.66
N PRO A 382 -0.80 -10.67 6.32
CA PRO A 382 0.54 -10.87 5.76
C PRO A 382 0.86 -12.36 5.66
N VAL A 383 1.34 -12.79 4.49
CA VAL A 383 1.70 -14.19 4.22
C VAL A 383 3.21 -14.37 4.16
N ALA A 384 3.90 -13.48 3.44
CA ALA A 384 5.36 -13.47 3.36
C ALA A 384 5.85 -12.09 2.90
N GLY A 385 7.11 -11.76 3.16
CA GLY A 385 7.72 -10.55 2.62
C GLY A 385 9.21 -10.52 2.87
N ILE A 386 9.96 -9.92 1.94
CA ILE A 386 11.40 -9.73 2.04
C ILE A 386 11.77 -8.35 1.53
N ILE A 387 12.52 -7.59 2.34
CA ILE A 387 13.24 -6.39 1.92
C ILE A 387 14.69 -6.81 1.56
N PRO A 388 15.23 -6.40 0.40
CA PRO A 388 16.61 -6.67 0.02
C PRO A 388 17.59 -6.09 1.04
N ARG A 389 18.74 -6.75 1.21
CA ARG A 389 19.82 -6.22 2.08
C ARG A 389 20.37 -4.88 1.58
N ASN A 390 20.41 -4.70 0.26
CA ASN A 390 20.84 -3.45 -0.36
C ASN A 390 19.64 -2.80 -1.05
N ILE A 391 19.15 -1.72 -0.43
CA ILE A 391 18.02 -0.91 -0.92
C ILE A 391 18.49 0.35 -1.67
N GLY A 392 19.80 0.60 -1.74
CA GLY A 392 20.36 1.73 -2.49
C GLY A 392 20.34 1.49 -4.00
N PRO A 393 20.80 2.48 -4.79
CA PRO A 393 20.75 2.42 -6.26
C PRO A 393 21.42 1.16 -6.82
N GLU A 394 22.52 0.71 -6.24
CA GLU A 394 23.27 -0.48 -6.63
C GLU A 394 22.62 -1.82 -6.22
N GLY A 395 21.45 -1.80 -5.56
CA GLY A 395 20.68 -2.99 -5.17
C GLY A 395 20.48 -4.02 -6.29
N PRO A 396 20.09 -3.64 -7.52
CA PRO A 396 19.97 -4.57 -8.65
C PRO A 396 21.28 -5.30 -8.97
N LEU A 397 22.42 -4.60 -8.89
CA LEU A 397 23.75 -5.10 -9.26
C LEU A 397 24.17 -6.30 -8.40
N VAL A 398 23.82 -6.24 -7.12
CA VAL A 398 24.18 -7.25 -6.11
C VAL A 398 23.02 -8.18 -5.75
N GLY A 399 21.85 -8.00 -6.37
CA GLY A 399 20.63 -8.74 -6.05
C GLY A 399 20.07 -9.55 -7.20
N LEU A 400 19.96 -8.99 -8.42
CA LEU A 400 19.34 -9.70 -9.56
C LEU A 400 20.01 -11.05 -9.90
N PRO A 401 21.36 -11.16 -9.88
CA PRO A 401 22.03 -12.44 -10.19
C PRO A 401 21.83 -13.53 -9.15
N PHE A 402 21.29 -13.20 -7.97
CA PHE A 402 21.16 -14.10 -6.83
C PHE A 402 19.70 -14.34 -6.47
N THR A 403 19.47 -15.42 -5.73
CA THR A 403 18.13 -15.80 -5.28
C THR A 403 18.13 -16.25 -3.84
N GLN A 404 17.02 -16.04 -3.15
CA GLN A 404 16.79 -16.43 -1.77
C GLN A 404 15.48 -17.21 -1.63
N GLN A 405 15.39 -17.96 -0.53
CA GLN A 405 14.18 -18.66 -0.14
C GLN A 405 13.20 -17.67 0.51
N ILE A 406 11.93 -17.79 0.17
CA ILE A 406 10.82 -17.12 0.86
C ILE A 406 9.85 -18.19 1.39
N GLY A 407 9.32 -17.97 2.59
CA GLY A 407 8.31 -18.84 3.20
C GLY A 407 8.75 -20.31 3.40
N PRO A 408 7.79 -21.21 3.69
CA PRO A 408 8.07 -22.64 3.88
C PRO A 408 8.51 -23.34 2.59
N GLY A 409 9.12 -24.53 2.74
CA GLY A 409 9.51 -25.37 1.61
C GLY A 409 8.31 -26.04 0.94
N LEU A 410 7.73 -25.40 -0.07
CA LEU A 410 6.55 -25.89 -0.81
C LEU A 410 6.84 -26.41 -2.21
N MET A 411 8.07 -26.25 -2.71
CA MET A 411 8.42 -26.67 -4.08
C MET A 411 8.22 -28.16 -4.34
N GLY A 412 8.32 -28.99 -3.30
CA GLY A 412 8.07 -30.44 -3.39
C GLY A 412 6.60 -30.82 -3.65
N GLU A 413 5.66 -29.87 -3.58
CA GLU A 413 4.26 -30.11 -3.94
C GLU A 413 4.08 -30.40 -5.45
N PHE A 414 5.01 -29.95 -6.28
CA PHE A 414 4.99 -30.18 -7.73
C PHE A 414 6.15 -31.13 -8.07
N ALA A 415 5.84 -32.39 -8.41
CA ALA A 415 6.84 -33.42 -8.68
C ALA A 415 7.75 -33.04 -9.86
N ASP A 416 9.07 -33.25 -9.71
CA ASP A 416 10.15 -33.03 -10.68
C ASP A 416 10.25 -31.60 -11.27
N ASP A 417 10.85 -30.68 -10.50
CA ASP A 417 11.51 -29.42 -10.90
C ASP A 417 10.92 -28.72 -12.14
N ALA A 418 9.60 -28.50 -12.10
CA ALA A 418 8.68 -28.37 -13.23
C ALA A 418 8.92 -27.28 -14.30
N LEU A 419 10.03 -26.53 -14.30
CA LEU A 419 10.34 -25.56 -15.35
C LEU A 419 11.83 -25.59 -15.62
N GLY A 420 12.22 -26.27 -16.71
CA GLY A 420 13.60 -26.54 -17.07
C GLY A 420 14.48 -25.28 -17.05
N ARG A 421 15.58 -25.34 -16.28
CA ARG A 421 16.76 -24.51 -16.52
C ARG A 421 17.96 -25.40 -16.81
N TYR A 422 18.73 -24.92 -17.78
CA TYR A 422 19.99 -25.43 -18.30
C TYR A 422 20.88 -26.09 -17.24
N VAL A 423 21.15 -27.39 -17.39
CA VAL A 423 22.26 -28.06 -16.70
C VAL A 423 23.49 -27.89 -17.61
N PRO A 424 24.63 -27.33 -17.14
CA PRO A 424 25.86 -27.40 -17.90
C PRO A 424 26.27 -28.88 -18.03
N ALA A 425 26.42 -29.38 -19.25
CA ALA A 425 26.75 -30.76 -19.55
C ALA A 425 28.14 -31.20 -19.01
N PRO A 426 28.48 -32.51 -18.96
CA PRO A 426 27.63 -33.69 -19.11
C PRO A 426 27.67 -34.55 -17.83
N VAL A 427 26.55 -34.68 -17.13
CA VAL A 427 26.31 -35.82 -16.26
C VAL A 427 25.19 -36.63 -16.92
N ALA A 428 25.32 -37.96 -16.88
CA ALA A 428 24.49 -38.95 -17.57
C ALA A 428 22.99 -38.58 -17.62
N PRO A 429 22.26 -38.97 -18.69
CA PRO A 429 20.85 -38.64 -18.83
C PRO A 429 20.07 -39.20 -17.63
N LEU A 430 19.64 -38.31 -16.75
CA LEU A 430 18.64 -38.64 -15.74
C LEU A 430 17.35 -39.05 -16.47
N PRO A 431 16.59 -40.04 -15.96
CA PRO A 431 15.30 -40.37 -16.54
C PRO A 431 14.45 -39.11 -16.58
N ILE A 432 13.95 -38.76 -17.76
CA ILE A 432 13.13 -37.58 -18.00
C ILE A 432 11.84 -37.78 -17.19
N GLY A 433 11.81 -37.23 -15.97
CA GLY A 433 10.59 -37.08 -15.20
C GLY A 433 9.59 -36.30 -16.03
N THR A 434 8.34 -36.75 -16.07
CA THR A 434 7.25 -36.02 -16.73
C THR A 434 7.17 -34.61 -16.13
N LEU A 435 7.52 -33.58 -16.93
CA LEU A 435 7.33 -32.19 -16.52
C LEU A 435 5.88 -32.00 -16.07
N TYR A 436 5.70 -31.38 -14.91
CA TYR A 436 4.37 -30.97 -14.47
C TYR A 436 3.77 -30.02 -15.53
N PRO A 437 2.52 -30.23 -15.97
CA PRO A 437 1.97 -29.44 -17.06
C PRO A 437 1.84 -27.97 -16.62
N SER A 438 2.26 -27.05 -17.48
CA SER A 438 2.17 -25.60 -17.26
C SER A 438 1.60 -24.89 -18.50
N ALA A 439 1.00 -23.73 -18.29
CA ALA A 439 0.64 -22.80 -19.35
C ALA A 439 1.35 -21.47 -19.13
N GLU A 440 1.77 -20.83 -20.23
CA GLU A 440 2.26 -19.46 -20.23
C GLU A 440 1.06 -18.52 -20.26
N LEU A 441 1.06 -17.50 -19.40
CA LEU A 441 -0.02 -16.52 -19.33
C LEU A 441 -0.05 -15.68 -20.61
N GLY A 442 -1.26 -15.34 -21.06
CA GLY A 442 -1.49 -14.54 -22.27
C GLY A 442 -2.06 -13.16 -21.95
N PRO A 443 -2.22 -12.27 -22.93
CA PRO A 443 -2.92 -11.00 -22.73
C PRO A 443 -4.36 -11.19 -22.25
N ILE A 444 -4.99 -10.10 -21.76
CA ILE A 444 -6.33 -10.12 -21.15
C ILE A 444 -7.41 -10.72 -22.06
N ASP A 445 -7.28 -10.51 -23.38
CA ASP A 445 -8.19 -11.02 -24.40
C ASP A 445 -7.95 -12.51 -24.75
N GLU A 446 -6.86 -13.12 -24.26
CA GLU A 446 -6.55 -14.52 -24.45
C GLU A 446 -7.05 -15.39 -23.29
N HIS A 447 -7.93 -16.35 -23.58
CA HIS A 447 -8.48 -17.26 -22.58
C HIS A 447 -7.57 -18.46 -22.28
N VAL A 448 -6.33 -18.20 -21.87
CA VAL A 448 -5.37 -19.23 -21.48
C VAL A 448 -5.89 -20.04 -20.29
N ARG A 449 -5.95 -21.36 -20.43
CA ARG A 449 -6.31 -22.28 -19.34
C ARG A 449 -5.06 -22.92 -18.75
N VAL A 450 -4.89 -22.76 -17.44
CA VAL A 450 -3.84 -23.42 -16.69
C VAL A 450 -4.17 -24.91 -16.56
N PRO A 451 -3.28 -25.81 -16.99
CA PRO A 451 -3.49 -27.23 -16.83
C PRO A 451 -3.35 -27.65 -15.37
N VAL A 452 -4.08 -28.70 -15.03
CA VAL A 452 -4.02 -29.30 -13.71
C VAL A 452 -3.19 -30.57 -13.81
N GLY A 453 -2.22 -30.72 -12.90
CA GLY A 453 -1.50 -31.97 -12.71
C GLY A 453 -2.42 -33.17 -12.43
N LYS A 454 -1.89 -34.38 -12.63
CA LYS A 454 -2.62 -35.61 -12.36
C LYS A 454 -2.58 -36.00 -10.90
#